data_AF-A0A9P5GWF8-F1
#
_entry.id   AF-A0A9P5GWF8-F1
#
_cell.length_a   1.000
_cell.length_b   1.000
_cell.length_c   1.000
_cell.angle_alpha   90.00
_cell.angle_beta   90.00
_cell.angle_gamma   90.00
#
_symmetry.space_group_name_H-M   'P 1'
#
loop_
_entity.id
_entity.type
_entity.pdbx_description
1 polymer ?
#
loop_
_entity_poly.entity_id
_entity_poly.type
_entity_poly.pdbx_seq_one_letter_code
_entity_poly.pdbx_strand_id
1 'polypeptide(L)'
;MESLYGSFSSIEDPKTWTPPPRSGGHRGRYLWTDAFGVVNFLTMHNEYKRNSNDTVGDDRYLVLAARLIETVHDVLGRNRDGRSRLRGATDANPLGGGLRIGKTDAHGPDGDGQYHHYLTVWMFALNRMTKASGDLKYNRQAIELAKAIHPKFFVDRAAARPRMIWKMNMDLSEPMVKSEGNLDPIDGFVVFRLLQDTAMEAGDGAFLAEEIDDYRRTMERKGEHFVSSDPLDLGMTLWTAHWFSGRERWAADLAGKCFEQIYNLFEINQYLERNIRFRLAFREFGTCMGIQCQSEVKAEKERTVDLKCYSDAIIAAWDPYMQLSISDDLTPEDLRPITRVMYASALIPGAFQAGFLGQEPTPTL
;
A
#
# COMPACT_ATOMS: atom_id res chain seq x y z
N MET A 1 -14.70 -7.06 -0.82
CA MET A 1 -14.74 -5.84 -1.64
C MET A 1 -16.13 -5.20 -1.68
N GLU A 2 -17.18 -5.91 -2.09
CA GLU A 2 -18.55 -5.34 -2.17
C GLU A 2 -19.12 -4.81 -0.84
N SER A 3 -18.72 -5.39 0.29
CA SER A 3 -19.14 -4.91 1.62
C SER A 3 -18.72 -3.45 1.89
N LEU A 4 -17.62 -2.98 1.28
CA LEU A 4 -17.16 -1.59 1.37
C LEU A 4 -17.64 -0.78 0.16
N TYR A 5 -17.44 -1.32 -1.04
CA TYR A 5 -17.59 -0.57 -2.28
C TYR A 5 -18.97 -0.71 -2.95
N GLY A 6 -19.91 -1.38 -2.27
CA GLY A 6 -21.26 -1.65 -2.79
C GLY A 6 -21.30 -2.88 -3.68
N SER A 7 -22.51 -3.35 -3.99
CA SER A 7 -22.70 -4.46 -4.92
C SER A 7 -22.24 -4.05 -6.33
N PHE A 8 -21.36 -4.86 -6.93
CA PHE A 8 -20.82 -4.59 -8.26
C PHE A 8 -21.77 -5.05 -9.36
N SER A 9 -22.61 -6.06 -9.07
CA SER A 9 -23.65 -6.54 -9.98
C SER A 9 -24.81 -5.54 -10.14
N SER A 10 -25.05 -4.68 -9.15
CA SER A 10 -26.05 -3.62 -9.24
C SER A 10 -25.57 -2.35 -9.97
N ILE A 11 -24.31 -2.31 -10.42
CA ILE A 11 -23.77 -1.15 -11.14
C ILE A 11 -24.08 -1.32 -12.63
N GLU A 12 -24.99 -0.50 -13.14
CA GLU A 12 -25.35 -0.46 -14.57
C GLU A 12 -24.24 0.19 -15.41
N ASP A 13 -23.80 1.40 -15.03
CA ASP A 13 -22.68 2.10 -15.68
C ASP A 13 -21.56 2.42 -14.67
N PRO A 14 -20.42 1.71 -14.75
CA PRO A 14 -19.25 1.94 -13.89
C PRO A 14 -18.72 3.38 -13.94
N LYS A 15 -18.93 4.12 -15.03
CA LYS A 15 -18.44 5.51 -15.18
C LYS A 15 -19.18 6.49 -14.29
N THR A 16 -20.44 6.21 -13.97
CA THR A 16 -21.27 7.03 -13.07
C THR A 16 -21.13 6.63 -11.61
N TRP A 17 -20.51 5.48 -11.34
CA TRP A 17 -20.36 4.98 -9.98
C TRP A 17 -19.54 5.95 -9.13
N THR A 18 -20.03 6.17 -7.91
CA THR A 18 -19.32 6.90 -6.86
C THR A 18 -19.11 5.93 -5.70
N PRO A 19 -17.87 5.75 -5.21
CA PRO A 19 -17.63 4.79 -4.15
C PRO A 19 -18.43 5.17 -2.90
N PRO A 20 -19.15 4.22 -2.27
CA PRO A 20 -19.80 4.48 -0.99
C PRO A 20 -18.80 5.00 0.05
N PRO A 21 -19.22 5.87 0.99
CA PRO A 21 -18.34 6.45 2.02
C PRO A 21 -18.06 5.46 3.17
N ARG A 22 -17.63 4.23 2.84
CA ARG A 22 -17.48 3.10 3.77
C ARG A 22 -16.03 2.63 3.95
N SER A 23 -15.05 3.36 3.42
CA SER A 23 -13.62 3.05 3.58
C SER A 23 -13.08 3.40 4.97
N GLY A 24 -13.93 3.96 5.84
CA GLY A 24 -13.56 4.52 7.16
C GLY A 24 -13.09 5.97 7.04
N GLY A 25 -12.84 6.62 8.18
CA GLY A 25 -12.22 7.94 8.22
C GLY A 25 -13.14 9.12 7.86
N HIS A 26 -12.55 10.31 7.89
CA HIS A 26 -13.23 11.57 7.65
C HIS A 26 -13.82 11.64 6.23
N ARG A 27 -15.14 11.84 6.16
CA ARG A 27 -15.94 11.80 4.91
C ARG A 27 -15.90 10.44 4.19
N GLY A 28 -15.69 9.36 4.94
CA GLY A 28 -15.76 7.99 4.44
C GLY A 28 -14.61 7.56 3.54
N ARG A 29 -13.46 8.23 3.67
CA ARG A 29 -12.20 7.90 2.99
C ARG A 29 -11.06 7.77 3.98
N TYR A 30 -10.29 6.71 3.82
CA TYR A 30 -9.08 6.45 4.59
C TYR A 30 -8.01 5.93 3.64
N LEU A 31 -6.90 6.66 3.53
CA LEU A 31 -5.96 6.53 2.41
C LEU A 31 -5.41 5.11 2.27
N TRP A 32 -5.09 4.45 3.38
CA TRP A 32 -4.63 3.06 3.38
C TRP A 32 -5.67 2.10 2.82
N THR A 33 -6.91 2.19 3.33
CA THR A 33 -8.01 1.33 2.89
C THR A 33 -8.25 1.48 1.39
N ASP A 34 -8.28 2.72 0.90
CA ASP A 34 -8.54 3.00 -0.51
C ASP A 34 -7.36 2.66 -1.42
N ALA A 35 -6.12 2.76 -0.95
CA ALA A 35 -4.95 2.29 -1.71
C ALA A 35 -5.03 0.78 -1.97
N PHE A 36 -5.31 0.00 -0.92
CA PHE A 36 -5.58 -1.44 -1.06
C PHE A 36 -6.82 -1.70 -1.91
N GLY A 37 -7.87 -0.88 -1.77
CA GLY A 37 -9.07 -0.96 -2.57
C GLY A 37 -8.80 -0.84 -4.07
N VAL A 38 -7.99 0.14 -4.48
CA VAL A 38 -7.54 0.31 -5.87
C VAL A 38 -6.79 -0.93 -6.34
N VAL A 39 -5.75 -1.37 -5.60
CA VAL A 39 -4.95 -2.54 -6.01
C VAL A 39 -5.81 -3.80 -6.12
N ASN A 40 -6.76 -4.01 -5.20
CA ASN A 40 -7.70 -5.12 -5.24
C ASN A 40 -8.65 -5.05 -6.45
N PHE A 41 -9.11 -3.86 -6.84
CA PHE A 41 -9.89 -3.71 -8.09
C PHE A 41 -9.07 -4.07 -9.32
N LEU A 42 -7.79 -3.71 -9.36
CA LEU A 42 -6.90 -4.09 -10.46
C LEU A 42 -6.62 -5.59 -10.49
N THR A 43 -6.48 -6.23 -9.32
CA THR A 43 -6.42 -7.68 -9.19
C THR A 43 -7.67 -8.32 -9.79
N MET A 44 -8.86 -7.87 -9.37
CA MET A 44 -10.14 -8.37 -9.89
C MET A 44 -10.23 -8.17 -11.41
N HIS A 45 -9.88 -6.98 -11.91
CA HIS A 45 -9.89 -6.70 -13.35
C HIS A 45 -9.08 -7.74 -14.14
N ASN A 46 -7.84 -8.00 -13.71
CA ASN A 46 -6.96 -8.95 -14.39
C ASN A 46 -7.47 -10.39 -14.28
N GLU A 47 -7.92 -10.82 -13.09
CA GLU A 47 -8.46 -12.17 -12.88
C GLU A 47 -9.73 -12.42 -13.71
N TYR A 48 -10.64 -11.44 -13.81
CA TYR A 48 -11.81 -11.56 -14.66
C TYR A 48 -11.43 -11.63 -16.14
N LYS A 49 -10.45 -10.83 -16.60
CA LYS A 49 -9.95 -10.91 -17.98
C LYS A 49 -9.31 -12.26 -18.32
N ARG A 50 -8.58 -12.87 -17.37
CA ARG A 50 -7.96 -14.19 -17.57
C ARG A 50 -8.97 -15.33 -17.63
N ASN A 51 -10.08 -15.22 -16.90
CA ASN A 51 -11.07 -16.29 -16.78
C ASN A 51 -12.30 -16.10 -17.70
N SER A 52 -12.46 -14.95 -18.34
CA SER A 52 -13.56 -14.70 -19.28
C SER A 52 -13.20 -15.21 -20.68
N ASN A 53 -13.98 -16.16 -21.20
CA ASN A 53 -13.90 -16.62 -22.60
C ASN A 53 -14.45 -15.59 -23.61
N ASP A 54 -14.97 -14.45 -23.13
CA ASP A 54 -15.68 -13.48 -23.95
C ASP A 54 -14.72 -12.41 -24.52
N THR A 55 -14.84 -12.14 -25.82
CA THR A 55 -14.03 -11.16 -26.55
C THR A 55 -14.36 -9.70 -26.20
N VAL A 56 -15.36 -9.46 -25.36
CA VAL A 56 -15.75 -8.13 -24.86
C VAL A 56 -15.31 -8.06 -23.40
N GLY A 57 -14.10 -7.58 -23.16
CA GLY A 57 -13.58 -7.37 -21.81
C GLY A 57 -14.41 -6.32 -21.07
N ASP A 58 -15.13 -6.72 -20.03
CA ASP A 58 -15.77 -5.77 -19.12
C ASP A 58 -14.69 -5.10 -18.26
N ASP A 59 -14.26 -3.90 -18.69
CA ASP A 59 -13.30 -3.05 -17.96
C ASP A 59 -13.90 -2.43 -16.68
N ARG A 60 -15.10 -2.84 -16.24
CA ARG A 60 -15.77 -2.36 -15.02
C ARG A 60 -14.82 -2.16 -13.86
N TYR A 61 -14.07 -3.18 -13.45
CA TYR A 61 -13.20 -3.07 -12.27
C TYR A 61 -12.07 -2.06 -12.47
N LEU A 62 -11.57 -1.90 -13.70
CA LEU A 62 -10.60 -0.86 -14.04
C LEU A 62 -11.23 0.54 -13.93
N VAL A 63 -12.47 0.70 -14.40
CA VAL A 63 -13.24 1.95 -14.26
C VAL A 63 -13.54 2.25 -12.79
N LEU A 64 -13.94 1.26 -11.98
CA LEU A 64 -14.18 1.43 -10.55
C LEU A 64 -12.89 1.86 -9.83
N ALA A 65 -11.73 1.30 -10.18
CA ALA A 65 -10.43 1.74 -9.66
C ALA A 65 -10.16 3.22 -10.00
N ALA A 66 -10.40 3.63 -11.25
CA ALA A 66 -10.25 5.02 -11.67
C ALA A 66 -11.17 5.98 -10.90
N ARG A 67 -12.45 5.62 -10.75
CA ARG A 67 -13.43 6.41 -9.97
C ARG A 67 -13.05 6.52 -8.49
N LEU A 68 -12.47 5.46 -7.91
CA LEU A 68 -11.97 5.49 -6.54
C LEU A 68 -10.77 6.44 -6.41
N ILE A 69 -9.82 6.40 -7.36
CA ILE A 69 -8.68 7.35 -7.41
C ILE A 69 -9.17 8.80 -7.46
N GLU A 70 -10.07 9.12 -8.39
CA GLU A 70 -10.67 10.46 -8.52
C GLU A 70 -11.31 10.91 -7.20
N THR A 71 -12.11 10.02 -6.59
CA THR A 71 -12.81 10.36 -5.34
C THR A 71 -11.84 10.56 -4.17
N VAL A 72 -10.76 9.79 -4.09
CA VAL A 72 -9.71 9.98 -3.08
C VAL A 72 -9.01 11.32 -3.28
N HIS A 73 -8.68 11.70 -4.53
CA HIS A 73 -8.05 12.99 -4.80
C HIS A 73 -8.98 14.16 -4.44
N ASP A 74 -10.28 14.03 -4.67
CA ASP A 74 -11.27 15.06 -4.35
C ASP A 74 -11.64 15.15 -2.87
N VAL A 75 -11.53 14.07 -2.11
CA VAL A 75 -11.80 14.07 -0.67
C VAL A 75 -10.52 14.34 0.13
N LEU A 76 -9.48 13.52 -0.06
CA LEU A 76 -8.25 13.54 0.72
C LEU A 76 -7.20 14.52 0.20
N GLY A 77 -7.29 14.95 -1.07
CA GLY A 77 -6.46 16.03 -1.65
C GLY A 77 -7.02 17.44 -1.41
N ARG A 78 -8.05 17.57 -0.56
CA ARG A 78 -8.64 18.84 -0.12
C ARG A 78 -8.51 19.02 1.38
N ASN A 79 -8.61 20.27 1.83
CA ASN A 79 -8.80 20.58 3.24
C ASN A 79 -10.06 19.88 3.80
N ARG A 80 -10.13 19.74 5.12
CA ARG A 80 -11.23 19.00 5.77
C ARG A 80 -12.61 19.59 5.47
N ASP A 81 -12.70 20.90 5.27
CA ASP A 81 -13.95 21.57 4.86
C ASP A 81 -14.40 21.24 3.42
N GLY A 82 -13.52 20.59 2.62
CA GLY A 82 -13.77 20.23 1.23
C GLY A 82 -13.72 21.39 0.24
N ARG A 83 -13.40 22.61 0.68
CA ARG A 83 -13.53 23.81 -0.16
C ARG A 83 -12.33 24.00 -1.07
N SER A 84 -11.13 23.88 -0.51
CA SER A 84 -9.87 24.13 -1.22
C SER A 84 -9.01 22.87 -1.32
N ARG A 85 -8.21 22.77 -2.38
CA ARG A 85 -7.11 21.80 -2.46
C ARG A 85 -6.12 22.05 -1.32
N LEU A 86 -5.34 21.03 -0.97
CA LEU A 86 -4.25 21.18 0.00
C LEU A 86 -3.23 22.22 -0.49
N ARG A 87 -2.50 22.84 0.44
CA ARG A 87 -1.48 23.83 0.12
C ARG A 87 -0.45 23.25 -0.84
N GLY A 88 -0.29 23.88 -2.01
CA GLY A 88 0.62 23.43 -3.08
C GLY A 88 -0.06 22.60 -4.19
N ALA A 89 -1.31 22.15 -4.00
CA ALA A 89 -2.10 21.47 -5.02
C ALA A 89 -3.00 22.43 -5.82
N THR A 90 -3.32 22.02 -7.05
CA THR A 90 -4.28 22.68 -7.96
C THR A 90 -5.20 21.63 -8.58
N ASP A 91 -6.22 22.00 -9.34
CA ASP A 91 -7.02 20.98 -10.05
C ASP A 91 -6.24 20.29 -11.19
N ALA A 92 -5.23 20.96 -11.76
CA ALA A 92 -4.34 20.36 -12.76
C ALA A 92 -3.27 19.45 -12.16
N ASN A 93 -2.81 19.75 -10.93
CA ASN A 93 -1.91 18.92 -10.13
C ASN A 93 -2.52 18.72 -8.74
N PRO A 94 -3.48 17.77 -8.59
CA PRO A 94 -4.23 17.57 -7.35
C PRO A 94 -3.38 17.00 -6.21
N LEU A 95 -2.20 16.47 -6.51
CA LEU A 95 -1.30 15.82 -5.55
C LEU A 95 -0.11 16.69 -5.13
N GLY A 96 0.00 17.91 -5.68
CA GLY A 96 1.09 18.85 -5.40
C GLY A 96 1.20 19.33 -3.95
N GLY A 97 0.17 19.07 -3.13
CA GLY A 97 0.15 19.33 -1.68
C GLY A 97 0.15 18.06 -0.83
N GLY A 98 0.36 16.89 -1.45
CA GLY A 98 0.21 15.61 -0.77
C GLY A 98 -1.24 15.11 -0.70
N LEU A 99 -1.50 14.18 0.22
CA LEU A 99 -2.85 13.66 0.52
C LEU A 99 -3.00 13.49 2.03
N ARG A 100 -4.13 13.91 2.59
CA ARG A 100 -4.49 13.57 3.97
C ARG A 100 -4.70 12.07 4.11
N ILE A 101 -4.38 11.51 5.27
CA ILE A 101 -4.67 10.09 5.54
C ILE A 101 -6.13 9.83 5.88
N GLY A 102 -6.89 10.87 6.27
CA GLY A 102 -8.33 10.79 6.46
C GLY A 102 -8.77 10.35 7.86
N LYS A 103 -8.00 10.60 8.91
CA LYS A 103 -8.48 10.33 10.30
C LYS A 103 -9.66 11.23 10.66
N THR A 104 -10.57 10.71 11.48
CA THR A 104 -11.76 11.45 11.95
C THR A 104 -11.36 12.62 12.84
N ASP A 105 -10.37 12.46 13.71
CA ASP A 105 -9.84 13.56 14.52
C ASP A 105 -8.94 14.47 13.68
N ALA A 106 -9.05 15.79 13.87
CA ALA A 106 -8.28 16.75 13.08
C ALA A 106 -6.89 17.08 13.66
N HIS A 107 -6.68 16.83 14.96
CA HIS A 107 -5.51 17.31 15.70
C HIS A 107 -4.84 16.19 16.49
N GLY A 108 -3.60 16.43 16.93
CA GLY A 108 -2.84 15.52 17.77
C GLY A 108 -2.08 14.46 16.98
N PRO A 109 -1.13 13.75 17.64
CA PRO A 109 -0.25 12.79 16.98
C PRO A 109 -1.00 11.65 16.27
N ASP A 110 -2.23 11.32 16.68
CA ASP A 110 -3.09 10.30 16.07
C ASP A 110 -4.17 10.85 15.14
N GLY A 111 -4.30 12.18 15.06
CA GLY A 111 -5.26 12.86 14.21
C GLY A 111 -4.92 12.80 12.72
N ASP A 112 -5.61 13.59 11.92
CA ASP A 112 -5.36 13.66 10.50
C ASP A 112 -4.03 14.34 10.19
N GLY A 113 -3.54 14.16 8.97
CA GLY A 113 -2.21 14.59 8.57
C GLY A 113 -1.75 13.78 7.37
N GLN A 114 -0.44 13.74 7.16
CA GLN A 114 0.17 13.00 6.08
C GLN A 114 1.21 12.04 6.66
N TYR A 115 1.06 10.75 6.37
CA TYR A 115 2.00 9.70 6.77
C TYR A 115 2.77 9.26 5.53
N HIS A 116 4.10 9.25 5.63
CA HIS A 116 4.96 8.90 4.51
C HIS A 116 4.60 7.51 3.94
N HIS A 117 4.53 6.50 4.81
CA HIS A 117 4.18 5.13 4.44
C HIS A 117 2.81 5.00 3.74
N TYR A 118 1.80 5.78 4.13
CA TYR A 118 0.48 5.71 3.48
C TYR A 118 0.52 6.32 2.08
N LEU A 119 1.30 7.39 1.92
CA LEU A 119 1.50 8.05 0.65
C LEU A 119 2.28 7.16 -0.33
N THR A 120 3.28 6.40 0.14
CA THR A 120 4.01 5.45 -0.72
C THR A 120 3.11 4.29 -1.18
N VAL A 121 2.24 3.75 -0.33
CA VAL A 121 1.26 2.73 -0.75
C VAL A 121 0.26 3.31 -1.77
N TRP A 122 -0.12 4.59 -1.64
CA TRP A 122 -0.96 5.25 -2.65
C TRP A 122 -0.23 5.46 -3.98
N MET A 123 1.04 5.91 -3.95
CA MET A 123 1.89 6.01 -5.14
C MET A 123 2.01 4.66 -5.85
N PHE A 124 2.20 3.58 -5.08
CA PHE A 124 2.21 2.23 -5.59
C PHE A 124 0.89 1.90 -6.32
N ALA A 125 -0.26 2.17 -5.70
CA ALA A 125 -1.57 1.93 -6.32
C ALA A 125 -1.75 2.68 -7.66
N LEU A 126 -1.30 3.94 -7.74
CA LEU A 126 -1.30 4.73 -8.98
C LEU A 126 -0.37 4.14 -10.06
N ASN A 127 0.81 3.66 -9.66
CA ASN A 127 1.70 2.98 -10.57
C ASN A 127 1.08 1.67 -11.10
N ARG A 128 0.45 0.87 -10.23
CA ARG A 128 -0.29 -0.33 -10.66
C ARG A 128 -1.42 0.00 -11.61
N MET A 129 -2.15 1.10 -11.38
CA MET A 129 -3.17 1.59 -12.31
C MET A 129 -2.58 1.89 -13.69
N THR A 130 -1.37 2.46 -13.76
CA THR A 130 -0.65 2.66 -15.02
C THR A 130 -0.38 1.34 -15.73
N LYS A 131 0.14 0.32 -15.02
CA LYS A 131 0.43 -1.00 -15.62
C LYS A 131 -0.84 -1.71 -16.10
N ALA A 132 -1.95 -1.60 -15.35
CA ALA A 132 -3.22 -2.23 -15.72
C ALA A 132 -3.95 -1.53 -16.88
N SER A 133 -3.91 -0.20 -16.94
CA SER A 133 -4.67 0.59 -17.94
C SER A 133 -3.85 1.02 -19.16
N GLY A 134 -2.52 1.04 -19.06
CA GLY A 134 -1.64 1.68 -20.04
C GLY A 134 -1.62 3.21 -19.99
N ASP A 135 -2.39 3.84 -19.10
CA ASP A 135 -2.47 5.30 -19.00
C ASP A 135 -1.39 5.84 -18.05
N LEU A 136 -0.33 6.42 -18.65
CA LEU A 136 0.82 6.98 -17.93
C LEU A 136 0.49 8.15 -17.00
N LYS A 137 -0.70 8.76 -17.10
CA LYS A 137 -1.08 9.86 -16.22
C LYS A 137 -1.01 9.48 -14.74
N TYR A 138 -1.32 8.22 -14.40
CA TYR A 138 -1.33 7.78 -13.01
C TYR A 138 0.10 7.69 -12.43
N ASN A 139 1.08 7.20 -13.20
CA ASN A 139 2.49 7.20 -12.77
C ASN A 139 3.03 8.63 -12.66
N ARG A 140 2.67 9.52 -13.59
CA ARG A 140 3.03 10.94 -13.52
C ARG A 140 2.46 11.60 -12.26
N GLN A 141 1.20 11.36 -11.92
CA GLN A 141 0.59 11.80 -10.66
C GLN A 141 1.31 11.23 -9.43
N ALA A 142 1.72 9.95 -9.46
CA ALA A 142 2.52 9.36 -8.38
C ALA A 142 3.88 10.08 -8.22
N ILE A 143 4.54 10.45 -9.32
CA ILE A 143 5.79 11.23 -9.31
C ILE A 143 5.56 12.65 -8.79
N GLU A 144 4.45 13.30 -9.17
CA GLU A 144 4.07 14.62 -8.64
C GLU A 144 3.88 14.56 -7.12
N LEU A 145 3.20 13.52 -6.63
CA LEU A 145 3.03 13.28 -5.20
C LEU A 145 4.38 13.05 -4.51
N ALA A 146 5.24 12.23 -5.11
CA ALA A 146 6.59 11.93 -4.60
C ALA A 146 7.42 13.21 -4.43
N LYS A 147 7.45 14.07 -5.46
CA LYS A 147 8.18 15.34 -5.43
C LYS A 147 7.59 16.34 -4.44
N ALA A 148 6.27 16.37 -4.29
CA ALA A 148 5.61 17.27 -3.35
C ALA A 148 5.97 16.94 -1.89
N ILE A 149 5.98 15.65 -1.54
CA ILE A 149 6.08 15.21 -0.15
C ILE A 149 7.53 14.95 0.28
N HIS A 150 8.39 14.45 -0.60
CA HIS A 150 9.77 14.07 -0.27
C HIS A 150 10.55 15.14 0.54
N PRO A 151 10.68 16.41 0.09
CA PRO A 151 11.44 17.42 0.83
C PRO A 151 10.83 17.80 2.18
N LYS A 152 9.58 17.41 2.46
CA LYS A 152 8.88 17.68 3.72
C LYS A 152 9.08 16.58 4.75
N PHE A 153 9.30 15.36 4.30
CA PHE A 153 9.52 14.20 5.14
C PHE A 153 11.00 13.93 5.45
N PHE A 154 11.93 14.72 4.90
CA PHE A 154 13.37 14.58 5.14
C PHE A 154 13.93 15.73 5.98
N VAL A 155 14.84 15.40 6.89
CA VAL A 155 15.61 16.34 7.72
C VAL A 155 17.09 16.21 7.36
N ASP A 156 17.76 17.36 7.24
CA ASP A 156 19.17 17.46 6.84
C ASP A 156 19.48 16.68 5.56
N ARG A 157 18.63 16.86 4.52
CA ARG A 157 18.71 16.15 3.23
C ARG A 157 20.11 16.17 2.60
N ALA A 158 20.81 17.31 2.69
CA ALA A 158 22.16 17.49 2.15
C ALA A 158 23.26 16.77 2.98
N ALA A 159 22.96 16.26 4.17
CA ALA A 159 23.93 15.54 4.99
C ALA A 159 24.16 14.12 4.47
N ALA A 160 25.32 13.53 4.76
CA ALA A 160 25.63 12.15 4.37
C ALA A 160 24.66 11.10 4.98
N ARG A 161 23.97 11.44 6.06
CA ARG A 161 23.11 10.54 6.84
C ARG A 161 21.77 11.22 7.15
N PRO A 162 20.93 11.48 6.13
CA PRO A 162 19.68 12.21 6.31
C PRO A 162 18.69 11.40 7.16
N ARG A 163 17.79 12.10 7.83
CA ARG A 163 16.72 11.50 8.66
C ARG A 163 15.37 11.69 8.01
N MET A 164 14.42 10.86 8.42
CA MET A 164 13.03 10.98 7.99
C MET A 164 12.12 11.42 9.14
N ILE A 165 10.97 11.95 8.78
CA ILE A 165 9.87 12.24 9.67
C ILE A 165 8.78 11.20 9.40
N TRP A 166 8.20 10.63 10.45
CA TRP A 166 7.15 9.63 10.29
C TRP A 166 5.83 10.25 9.83
N LYS A 167 5.46 11.40 10.43
CA LYS A 167 4.19 12.07 10.17
C LYS A 167 4.31 13.59 10.14
N MET A 168 3.73 14.17 9.10
CA MET A 168 3.55 15.61 8.92
C MET A 168 2.09 16.00 9.15
N ASN A 169 1.85 17.29 9.44
CA ASN A 169 0.49 17.82 9.47
C ASN A 169 -0.11 17.93 8.06
N MET A 170 -1.41 18.27 7.98
CA MET A 170 -2.18 18.18 6.74
C MET A 170 -1.62 19.04 5.59
N ASP A 171 -1.00 20.19 5.90
CA ASP A 171 -0.43 21.11 4.90
C ASP A 171 1.09 20.99 4.75
N LEU A 172 1.70 19.95 5.35
CA LEU A 172 3.13 19.65 5.31
C LEU A 172 4.04 20.76 5.86
N SER A 173 3.52 21.64 6.71
CA SER A 173 4.30 22.74 7.30
C SER A 173 5.11 22.34 8.53
N GLU A 174 4.68 21.33 9.27
CA GLU A 174 5.35 20.90 10.50
C GLU A 174 5.26 19.37 10.75
N PRO A 175 6.29 18.80 11.39
CA PRO A 175 6.27 17.40 11.84
C PRO A 175 5.35 17.25 13.05
N MET A 176 4.40 16.33 12.96
CA MET A 176 3.54 15.93 14.08
C MET A 176 4.17 14.83 14.92
N VAL A 177 4.90 13.91 14.28
CA VAL A 177 5.64 12.86 14.96
C VAL A 177 7.04 12.79 14.36
N LYS A 178 8.02 13.25 15.15
CA LYS A 178 9.42 13.43 14.73
C LYS A 178 10.27 12.16 14.74
N SER A 179 9.70 11.02 15.15
CA SER A 179 10.37 9.73 15.01
C SER A 179 10.44 9.33 13.53
N GLU A 180 11.23 8.30 13.25
CA GLU A 180 11.30 7.69 11.92
C GLU A 180 10.47 6.42 11.92
N GLY A 181 9.60 6.23 10.91
CA GLY A 181 8.97 4.94 10.69
C GLY A 181 10.03 3.88 10.36
N ASN A 182 9.78 2.65 10.78
CA ASN A 182 10.71 1.55 10.51
C ASN A 182 10.83 1.32 8.99
N LEU A 183 9.68 1.24 8.32
CA LEU A 183 9.54 0.90 6.91
C LEU A 183 9.68 2.09 5.96
N ASP A 184 9.39 3.32 6.42
CA ASP A 184 9.36 4.52 5.58
C ASP A 184 10.56 4.65 4.61
N PRO A 185 11.83 4.40 5.03
CA PRO A 185 12.97 4.47 4.12
C PRO A 185 12.96 3.36 3.05
N ILE A 186 12.54 2.15 3.43
CA ILE A 186 12.55 0.97 2.57
C ILE A 186 11.43 1.09 1.53
N ASP A 187 10.22 1.47 1.96
CA ASP A 187 9.09 1.68 1.06
C ASP A 187 9.33 2.86 0.13
N GLY A 188 9.89 3.95 0.66
CA GLY A 188 10.32 5.08 -0.16
C GLY A 188 11.31 4.67 -1.23
N PHE A 189 12.36 3.93 -0.86
CA PHE A 189 13.37 3.44 -1.80
C PHE A 189 12.77 2.55 -2.90
N VAL A 190 11.95 1.57 -2.52
CA VAL A 190 11.34 0.63 -3.46
C VAL A 190 10.31 1.31 -4.36
N VAL A 191 9.34 2.02 -3.79
CA VAL A 191 8.26 2.63 -4.56
C VAL A 191 8.81 3.69 -5.51
N PHE A 192 9.74 4.55 -5.08
CA PHE A 192 10.30 5.57 -5.95
C PHE A 192 11.07 4.97 -7.13
N ARG A 193 11.79 3.85 -6.93
CA ARG A 193 12.40 3.09 -8.04
C ARG A 193 11.35 2.54 -9.00
N LEU A 194 10.25 1.96 -8.50
CA LEU A 194 9.16 1.48 -9.37
C LEU A 194 8.54 2.62 -10.21
N LEU A 195 8.34 3.79 -9.60
CA LEU A 195 7.84 4.98 -10.32
C LEU A 195 8.82 5.43 -11.41
N GLN A 196 10.10 5.51 -11.06
CA GLN A 196 11.16 5.92 -11.98
C GLN A 196 11.31 4.93 -13.14
N ASP A 197 11.39 3.63 -12.86
CA ASP A 197 11.56 2.62 -13.88
C ASP A 197 10.36 2.60 -14.86
N THR A 198 9.14 2.81 -14.35
CA THR A 198 7.94 2.96 -15.19
C THR A 198 8.00 4.22 -16.08
N ALA A 199 8.51 5.34 -15.56
CA ALA A 199 8.70 6.56 -16.34
C ALA A 199 9.80 6.41 -17.40
N MET A 200 10.87 5.67 -17.09
CA MET A 200 11.97 5.40 -18.03
C MET A 200 11.54 4.45 -19.15
N GLU A 201 10.80 3.38 -18.84
CA GLU A 201 10.20 2.46 -19.83
C GLU A 201 9.29 3.22 -20.81
N ALA A 202 8.57 4.23 -20.32
CA ALA A 202 7.71 5.09 -21.13
C ALA A 202 8.45 6.17 -21.93
N GLY A 203 9.76 6.37 -21.71
CA GLY A 203 10.55 7.41 -22.36
C GLY A 203 10.41 8.82 -21.76
N ASP A 204 9.78 8.99 -20.59
CA ASP A 204 9.65 10.30 -19.94
C ASP A 204 10.98 10.74 -19.27
N GLY A 205 11.75 9.80 -18.71
CA GLY A 205 13.08 10.04 -18.12
C GLY A 205 13.21 9.69 -16.63
N ALA A 206 14.40 9.92 -16.06
CA ALA A 206 14.71 9.65 -14.65
C ALA A 206 14.45 10.89 -13.77
N PHE A 207 13.31 10.92 -13.09
CA PHE A 207 12.84 12.10 -12.34
C PHE A 207 13.07 12.07 -10.83
N LEU A 208 13.45 10.91 -10.27
CA LEU A 208 13.49 10.66 -8.82
C LEU A 208 14.87 10.22 -8.33
N ALA A 209 15.92 10.40 -9.16
CA ALA A 209 17.25 9.88 -8.86
C ALA A 209 17.83 10.45 -7.55
N GLU A 210 17.60 11.73 -7.27
CA GLU A 210 18.04 12.35 -6.01
C GLU A 210 17.27 11.79 -4.82
N GLU A 211 15.95 11.69 -4.92
CA GLU A 211 15.09 11.18 -3.86
C GLU A 211 15.38 9.71 -3.55
N ILE A 212 15.65 8.89 -4.57
CA ILE A 212 16.07 7.49 -4.40
C ILE A 212 17.42 7.43 -3.65
N ASP A 213 18.36 8.31 -3.96
CA ASP A 213 19.64 8.40 -3.26
C ASP A 213 19.49 8.81 -1.78
N ASP A 214 18.58 9.75 -1.49
CA ASP A 214 18.26 10.15 -0.12
C ASP A 214 17.76 8.95 0.72
N TYR A 215 16.84 8.13 0.19
CA TYR A 215 16.41 6.91 0.87
C TYR A 215 17.55 5.91 1.04
N ARG A 216 18.38 5.70 0.01
CA ARG A 216 19.56 4.81 0.07
C ARG A 216 20.48 5.20 1.22
N ARG A 217 20.83 6.49 1.34
CA ARG A 217 21.66 7.01 2.46
C ARG A 217 20.98 6.83 3.82
N THR A 218 19.67 7.02 3.91
CA THR A 218 18.91 6.78 5.15
C THR A 218 18.93 5.30 5.55
N MET A 219 18.79 4.38 4.58
CA MET A 219 18.88 2.93 4.79
C MET A 219 20.28 2.53 5.26
N GLU A 220 21.34 2.97 4.58
CA GLU A 220 22.73 2.70 4.96
C GLU A 220 23.05 3.16 6.38
N ARG A 221 22.56 4.35 6.76
CA ARG A 221 22.72 4.87 8.13
C ARG A 221 22.02 3.99 9.16
N LYS A 222 20.86 3.40 8.85
CA LYS A 222 20.13 2.46 9.73
C LYS A 222 20.80 1.09 9.83
N GLY A 223 21.73 0.78 8.92
CA GLY A 223 22.51 -0.45 8.94
C GLY A 223 21.64 -1.67 8.66
N GLU A 224 21.71 -2.67 9.53
CA GLU A 224 21.15 -4.00 9.32
C GLU A 224 19.61 -4.12 9.25
N HIS A 225 18.90 -2.98 9.30
CA HIS A 225 17.44 -2.85 9.37
C HIS A 225 16.80 -3.62 10.53
N PHE A 226 15.98 -2.91 11.31
CA PHE A 226 15.22 -3.53 12.38
C PHE A 226 14.02 -4.30 11.79
N VAL A 227 13.88 -5.57 12.15
CA VAL A 227 12.70 -6.37 11.81
C VAL A 227 11.78 -6.42 13.01
N SER A 228 10.57 -5.90 12.83
CA SER A 228 9.53 -5.81 13.87
C SER A 228 8.95 -7.18 14.21
N SER A 229 8.44 -7.35 15.44
CA SER A 229 7.62 -8.50 15.82
C SER A 229 6.12 -8.28 15.60
N ASP A 230 5.74 -7.13 15.03
CA ASP A 230 4.37 -6.85 14.62
C ASP A 230 4.01 -7.57 13.31
N PRO A 231 2.89 -8.33 13.24
CA PRO A 231 2.52 -9.08 12.04
C PRO A 231 2.34 -8.21 10.79
N LEU A 232 1.81 -6.99 10.94
CA LEU A 232 1.60 -6.08 9.81
C LEU A 232 2.95 -5.65 9.26
N ASP A 233 3.84 -5.17 10.14
CA ASP A 233 5.17 -4.71 9.74
C ASP A 233 5.95 -5.83 9.03
N LEU A 234 5.90 -7.06 9.54
CA LEU A 234 6.53 -8.22 8.90
C LEU A 234 6.00 -8.46 7.49
N GLY A 235 4.68 -8.46 7.34
CA GLY A 235 4.03 -8.65 6.05
C GLY A 235 4.34 -7.56 5.04
N MET A 236 4.26 -6.30 5.47
CA MET A 236 4.59 -5.15 4.63
C MET A 236 6.08 -5.13 4.28
N THR A 237 6.98 -5.55 5.18
CA THR A 237 8.41 -5.69 4.89
C THR A 237 8.66 -6.75 3.80
N LEU A 238 8.03 -7.94 3.93
CA LEU A 238 8.15 -8.99 2.92
C LEU A 238 7.60 -8.53 1.57
N TRP A 239 6.44 -7.87 1.56
CA TRP A 239 5.90 -7.27 0.35
C TRP A 239 6.83 -6.20 -0.24
N THR A 240 7.48 -5.35 0.55
CA THR A 240 8.39 -4.36 -0.04
C THR A 240 9.67 -5.03 -0.56
N ALA A 241 10.23 -6.00 0.18
CA ALA A 241 11.46 -6.71 -0.19
C ALA A 241 11.30 -7.59 -1.44
N HIS A 242 10.12 -8.18 -1.69
CA HIS A 242 9.95 -9.14 -2.81
C HIS A 242 10.23 -8.54 -4.19
N TRP A 243 10.09 -7.21 -4.33
CA TRP A 243 10.40 -6.48 -5.56
C TRP A 243 11.86 -6.59 -5.98
N PHE A 244 12.77 -6.88 -5.04
CA PHE A 244 14.20 -6.88 -5.27
C PHE A 244 14.92 -8.12 -4.71
N SER A 245 14.27 -8.95 -3.89
CA SER A 245 14.90 -10.10 -3.22
C SER A 245 15.50 -11.13 -4.18
N GLY A 246 14.96 -11.27 -5.39
CA GLY A 246 15.53 -12.14 -6.42
C GLY A 246 16.78 -11.62 -7.12
N ARG A 247 17.23 -10.38 -6.84
CA ARG A 247 18.31 -9.71 -7.57
C ARG A 247 19.26 -8.84 -6.73
N GLU A 248 18.82 -8.34 -5.58
CA GLU A 248 19.62 -7.47 -4.72
C GLU A 248 19.76 -8.04 -3.32
N ARG A 249 21.00 -8.08 -2.84
CA ARG A 249 21.36 -8.73 -1.57
C ARG A 249 20.65 -8.13 -0.36
N TRP A 250 20.52 -6.80 -0.29
CA TRP A 250 19.88 -6.14 0.85
C TRP A 250 18.42 -6.61 1.03
N ALA A 251 17.71 -6.84 -0.08
CA ALA A 251 16.32 -7.27 -0.06
C ALA A 251 16.19 -8.77 0.28
N ALA A 252 17.11 -9.59 -0.22
CA ALA A 252 17.19 -11.01 0.13
C ALA A 252 17.52 -11.20 1.63
N ASP A 253 18.52 -10.48 2.13
CA ASP A 253 18.93 -10.53 3.54
C ASP A 253 17.79 -10.04 4.45
N LEU A 254 17.08 -8.97 4.07
CA LEU A 254 15.92 -8.47 4.81
C LEU A 254 14.76 -9.47 4.83
N ALA A 255 14.44 -10.09 3.70
CA ALA A 255 13.41 -11.13 3.62
C ALA A 255 13.77 -12.35 4.49
N GLY A 256 15.03 -12.78 4.48
CA GLY A 256 15.52 -13.86 5.34
C GLY A 256 15.30 -13.56 6.83
N LYS A 257 15.63 -12.35 7.29
CA LYS A 257 15.37 -11.91 8.68
C LYS A 257 13.87 -11.89 9.00
N CYS A 258 13.02 -11.51 8.06
CA CYS A 258 11.57 -11.60 8.23
C CYS A 258 11.10 -13.04 8.40
N PHE A 259 11.66 -14.00 7.65
CA PHE A 259 11.32 -15.41 7.80
C PHE A 259 11.69 -15.95 9.18
N GLU A 260 12.90 -15.66 9.66
CA GLU A 260 13.32 -16.02 11.02
C GLU A 260 12.39 -15.41 12.08
N GLN A 261 12.02 -14.14 11.91
CA GLN A 261 11.14 -13.47 12.86
C GLN A 261 9.70 -13.99 12.83
N ILE A 262 9.18 -14.38 11.65
CA ILE A 262 7.88 -15.04 11.51
C ILE A 262 7.91 -16.40 12.21
N TYR A 263 8.95 -17.20 11.99
CA TYR A 263 9.13 -18.48 12.68
C TYR A 263 9.18 -18.29 14.20
N ASN A 264 9.98 -17.34 14.70
CA ASN A 264 10.04 -17.02 16.13
C ASN A 264 8.68 -16.58 16.68
N LEU A 265 7.92 -15.77 15.93
CA LEU A 265 6.63 -15.26 16.37
C LEU A 265 5.55 -16.35 16.42
N PHE A 266 5.47 -17.18 15.38
CA PHE A 266 4.38 -18.16 15.24
C PHE A 266 4.71 -19.50 15.86
N GLU A 267 5.96 -19.99 15.75
CA GLU A 267 6.37 -21.29 16.28
C GLU A 267 6.87 -21.20 17.72
N ILE A 268 7.77 -20.27 18.03
CA ILE A 268 8.38 -20.21 19.37
C ILE A 268 7.44 -19.51 20.35
N ASN A 269 6.91 -18.35 19.95
CA ASN A 269 6.05 -17.54 20.80
C ASN A 269 4.56 -17.92 20.73
N GLN A 270 4.21 -18.92 19.90
CA GLN A 270 2.87 -19.47 19.74
C GLN A 270 1.81 -18.38 19.56
N TYR A 271 2.13 -17.33 18.79
CA TYR A 271 1.28 -16.16 18.65
C TYR A 271 -0.10 -16.52 18.07
N LEU A 272 -0.17 -17.49 17.14
CA LEU A 272 -1.42 -17.93 16.53
C LEU A 272 -2.29 -18.79 17.46
N GLU A 273 -1.74 -19.32 18.55
CA GLU A 273 -2.52 -20.02 19.60
C GLU A 273 -3.22 -19.05 20.56
N ARG A 274 -2.84 -17.76 20.54
CA ARG A 274 -3.48 -16.74 21.38
C ARG A 274 -4.95 -16.60 21.02
N ASN A 275 -5.75 -16.31 22.03
CA ASN A 275 -7.17 -16.03 21.83
C ASN A 275 -7.35 -14.90 20.80
N ILE A 276 -8.18 -15.19 19.80
CA ILE A 276 -8.42 -14.32 18.64
C ILE A 276 -8.87 -12.90 19.01
N ARG A 277 -9.50 -12.71 20.18
CA ARG A 277 -9.90 -11.37 20.69
C ARG A 277 -8.71 -10.44 21.01
N PHE A 278 -7.51 -11.00 21.19
CA PHE A 278 -6.28 -10.25 21.44
C PHE A 278 -5.40 -10.13 20.20
N ARG A 279 -5.91 -10.61 19.06
CA ARG A 279 -5.26 -10.57 17.77
C ARG A 279 -5.97 -9.56 16.89
N LEU A 280 -5.27 -9.04 15.88
CA LEU A 280 -5.81 -8.04 14.97
C LEU A 280 -5.75 -8.58 13.54
N ALA A 281 -6.91 -8.93 13.00
CA ALA A 281 -7.05 -9.59 11.70
C ALA A 281 -6.28 -8.88 10.57
N PHE A 282 -6.45 -7.56 10.43
CA PHE A 282 -5.75 -6.81 9.38
C PHE A 282 -4.22 -6.92 9.46
N ARG A 283 -3.65 -7.01 10.68
CA ARG A 283 -2.20 -7.14 10.85
C ARG A 283 -1.71 -8.49 10.32
N GLU A 284 -2.42 -9.57 10.65
CA GLU A 284 -2.07 -10.92 10.21
C GLU A 284 -2.34 -11.15 8.72
N PHE A 285 -3.38 -10.52 8.16
CA PHE A 285 -3.61 -10.50 6.72
C PHE A 285 -2.47 -9.79 5.97
N GLY A 286 -1.86 -8.77 6.57
CA GLY A 286 -0.61 -8.20 6.07
C GLY A 286 0.49 -9.24 5.94
N THR A 287 0.70 -10.07 6.98
CA THR A 287 1.67 -11.18 6.95
C THR A 287 1.37 -12.17 5.83
N CYS A 288 0.11 -12.58 5.67
CA CYS A 288 -0.33 -13.50 4.62
C CYS A 288 0.01 -12.97 3.22
N MET A 289 -0.36 -11.71 2.95
CA MET A 289 -0.08 -11.04 1.68
C MET A 289 1.43 -10.99 1.40
N GLY A 290 2.24 -10.61 2.40
CA GLY A 290 3.70 -10.55 2.29
C GLY A 290 4.34 -11.90 1.97
N ILE A 291 3.97 -12.96 2.71
CA ILE A 291 4.44 -14.33 2.47
C ILE A 291 4.12 -14.77 1.04
N GLN A 292 2.89 -14.53 0.58
CA GLN A 292 2.48 -14.94 -0.75
C GLN A 292 3.19 -14.16 -1.86
N CYS A 293 3.41 -12.84 -1.69
CA CYS A 293 4.21 -12.06 -2.64
C CYS A 293 5.64 -12.60 -2.75
N GLN A 294 6.25 -12.88 -1.60
CA GLN A 294 7.60 -13.44 -1.56
C GLN A 294 7.67 -14.85 -2.17
N SER A 295 6.60 -15.64 -2.10
CA SER A 295 6.58 -17.02 -2.62
C SER A 295 6.58 -17.13 -4.14
N GLU A 296 6.26 -16.05 -4.84
CA GLU A 296 6.37 -15.98 -6.30
C GLU A 296 7.81 -15.66 -6.76
N VAL A 297 8.69 -15.23 -5.85
CA VAL A 297 10.10 -15.02 -6.15
C VAL A 297 10.80 -16.38 -6.24
N LYS A 298 11.24 -16.76 -7.45
CA LYS A 298 11.85 -18.08 -7.72
C LYS A 298 12.95 -18.48 -6.73
N ALA A 299 13.82 -17.54 -6.36
CA ALA A 299 14.95 -17.78 -5.45
C ALA A 299 14.51 -18.09 -4.00
N GLU A 300 13.31 -17.66 -3.60
CA GLU A 300 12.80 -17.76 -2.23
C GLU A 300 11.65 -18.76 -2.11
N LYS A 301 11.32 -19.46 -3.22
CA LYS A 301 10.17 -20.35 -3.30
C LYS A 301 10.25 -21.50 -2.29
N GLU A 302 11.42 -22.12 -2.13
CA GLU A 302 11.61 -23.23 -1.18
C GLU A 302 11.45 -22.76 0.27
N ARG A 303 12.04 -21.62 0.62
CA ARG A 303 11.96 -21.05 1.98
C ARG A 303 10.56 -20.58 2.36
N THR A 304 9.78 -20.13 1.39
CA THR A 304 8.42 -19.62 1.62
C THR A 304 7.37 -20.72 1.67
N VAL A 305 7.63 -21.92 1.14
CA VAL A 305 6.71 -23.07 1.22
C VAL A 305 6.38 -23.36 2.68
N ASP A 306 7.37 -23.37 3.57
CA ASP A 306 7.17 -23.66 4.99
C ASP A 306 6.34 -22.58 5.68
N LEU A 307 6.38 -21.33 5.19
CA LEU A 307 5.62 -20.22 5.75
C LEU A 307 4.18 -20.14 5.25
N LYS A 308 3.85 -20.79 4.12
CA LYS A 308 2.48 -20.82 3.59
C LYS A 308 1.51 -21.46 4.58
N CYS A 309 1.95 -22.43 5.38
CA CYS A 309 1.13 -23.04 6.40
C CYS A 309 0.61 -22.02 7.43
N TYR A 310 1.41 -21.00 7.77
CA TYR A 310 0.97 -19.92 8.66
C TYR A 310 -0.04 -19.00 8.00
N SER A 311 0.14 -18.69 6.71
CA SER A 311 -0.86 -17.94 5.94
C SER A 311 -2.19 -18.69 5.92
N ASP A 312 -2.17 -19.99 5.63
CA ASP A 312 -3.36 -20.83 5.59
C ASP A 312 -4.04 -20.92 6.96
N ALA A 313 -3.25 -21.07 8.04
CA ALA A 313 -3.76 -21.09 9.41
C ALA A 313 -4.40 -19.75 9.83
N ILE A 314 -3.80 -18.61 9.46
CA ILE A 314 -4.38 -17.29 9.69
C ILE A 314 -5.72 -17.15 8.96
N ILE A 315 -5.76 -17.48 7.67
CA ILE A 315 -6.99 -17.41 6.88
C ILE A 315 -8.07 -18.30 7.48
N ALA A 316 -7.75 -19.56 7.78
CA ALA A 316 -8.71 -20.50 8.38
C ALA A 316 -9.23 -20.02 9.75
N ALA A 317 -8.39 -19.40 10.57
CA ALA A 317 -8.80 -18.87 11.87
C ALA A 317 -9.76 -17.68 11.76
N TRP A 318 -9.53 -16.77 10.80
CA TRP A 318 -10.35 -15.57 10.64
C TRP A 318 -11.53 -15.73 9.70
N ASP A 319 -11.55 -16.72 8.80
CA ASP A 319 -12.60 -16.90 7.80
C ASP A 319 -14.03 -16.90 8.39
N PRO A 320 -14.32 -17.63 9.49
CA PRO A 320 -15.64 -17.58 10.12
C PRO A 320 -16.03 -16.18 10.59
N TYR A 321 -15.06 -15.40 11.09
CA TYR A 321 -15.26 -14.03 11.56
C TYR A 321 -15.44 -13.05 10.41
N MET A 322 -14.80 -13.29 9.27
CA MET A 322 -15.01 -12.49 8.06
C MET A 322 -16.41 -12.72 7.49
N GLN A 323 -16.94 -13.95 7.56
CA GLN A 323 -18.32 -14.23 7.19
C GLN A 323 -19.31 -13.60 8.18
N LEU A 324 -19.08 -13.76 9.49
CA LEU A 324 -19.96 -13.23 10.55
C LEU A 324 -19.95 -11.71 10.66
N SER A 325 -18.84 -11.03 10.39
CA SER A 325 -18.76 -9.57 10.42
C SER A 325 -19.47 -8.89 9.23
N ILE A 326 -20.12 -9.66 8.35
CA ILE A 326 -21.13 -9.15 7.41
C ILE A 326 -22.45 -8.88 8.16
N SER A 327 -22.64 -9.55 9.31
CA SER A 327 -23.85 -9.53 10.14
C SER A 327 -23.64 -9.05 11.60
N ASP A 328 -22.42 -8.91 12.12
CA ASP A 328 -22.22 -8.61 13.57
C ASP A 328 -20.89 -7.89 13.98
N ASP A 329 -20.86 -7.35 15.21
CA ASP A 329 -19.96 -6.31 15.77
C ASP A 329 -18.56 -6.76 16.30
N LEU A 330 -18.04 -7.93 15.92
CA LEU A 330 -16.79 -8.49 16.49
C LEU A 330 -15.50 -7.72 16.14
N THR A 331 -15.52 -6.93 15.07
CA THR A 331 -14.42 -6.01 14.73
C THR A 331 -14.88 -4.59 15.05
N PRO A 332 -14.08 -3.78 15.79
CA PRO A 332 -14.39 -2.37 16.00
C PRO A 332 -14.77 -1.72 14.68
N GLU A 333 -15.85 -0.95 14.66
CA GLU A 333 -16.41 -0.39 13.43
C GLU A 333 -15.35 0.31 12.57
N ASP A 334 -14.46 1.06 13.21
CA ASP A 334 -13.36 1.79 12.57
C ASP A 334 -12.30 0.89 11.91
N LEU A 335 -12.19 -0.38 12.33
CA LEU A 335 -11.20 -1.34 11.80
C LEU A 335 -11.80 -2.31 10.77
N ARG A 336 -13.13 -2.36 10.63
CA ARG A 336 -13.78 -3.22 9.63
C ARG A 336 -13.29 -2.91 8.21
N PRO A 337 -13.17 -1.65 7.76
CA PRO A 337 -12.81 -1.38 6.37
C PRO A 337 -11.40 -1.88 6.01
N ILE A 338 -10.40 -1.53 6.82
CA ILE A 338 -9.01 -1.96 6.59
C ILE A 338 -8.89 -3.49 6.61
N THR A 339 -9.57 -4.15 7.56
CA THR A 339 -9.56 -5.62 7.66
C THR A 339 -10.10 -6.28 6.40
N ARG A 340 -11.14 -5.70 5.78
CA ARG A 340 -11.80 -6.26 4.59
C ARG A 340 -10.94 -6.17 3.34
N VAL A 341 -10.28 -5.03 3.12
CA VAL A 341 -9.40 -4.88 1.95
C VAL A 341 -8.13 -5.70 2.11
N MET A 342 -7.57 -5.78 3.32
CA MET A 342 -6.40 -6.60 3.59
C MET A 342 -6.70 -8.10 3.50
N TYR A 343 -7.89 -8.54 3.93
CA TYR A 343 -8.32 -9.92 3.73
C TYR A 343 -8.40 -10.29 2.25
N ALA A 344 -8.95 -9.41 1.40
CA ALA A 344 -8.96 -9.64 -0.04
C ALA A 344 -7.54 -9.79 -0.62
N SER A 345 -6.60 -8.94 -0.21
CA SER A 345 -5.20 -9.01 -0.63
C SER A 345 -4.45 -10.20 -0.01
N ALA A 346 -4.89 -10.70 1.14
CA ALA A 346 -4.37 -11.92 1.75
C ALA A 346 -4.87 -13.19 1.04
N LEU A 347 -6.07 -13.17 0.46
CA LEU A 347 -6.58 -14.30 -0.33
C LEU A 347 -5.94 -14.33 -1.73
N ILE A 348 -5.84 -13.16 -2.36
CA ILE A 348 -5.30 -13.00 -3.71
C ILE A 348 -4.48 -11.70 -3.75
N PRO A 349 -3.16 -11.77 -3.50
CA PRO A 349 -2.30 -10.59 -3.52
C PRO A 349 -2.33 -9.87 -4.87
N GLY A 350 -2.35 -10.63 -5.97
CA GLY A 350 -2.58 -10.12 -7.31
C GLY A 350 -1.65 -8.97 -7.68
N ALA A 351 -2.20 -7.78 -7.95
CA ALA A 351 -1.43 -6.59 -8.36
C ALA A 351 -0.44 -6.06 -7.29
N PHE A 352 -0.42 -6.62 -6.08
CA PHE A 352 0.69 -6.43 -5.14
C PHE A 352 1.97 -7.18 -5.54
N GLN A 353 1.88 -8.24 -6.34
CA GLN A 353 2.97 -9.09 -6.77
C GLN A 353 3.68 -8.54 -8.02
N ALA A 354 5.01 -8.60 -8.01
CA ALA A 354 5.84 -8.34 -9.17
C ALA A 354 5.46 -9.23 -10.35
N GLY A 355 5.18 -8.61 -11.50
CA GLY A 355 4.89 -9.33 -12.73
C GLY A 355 3.41 -9.69 -12.93
N PHE A 356 2.53 -9.44 -11.95
CA PHE A 356 1.13 -9.84 -12.04
C PHE A 356 0.37 -9.10 -13.16
N LEU A 357 0.66 -7.81 -13.36
CA LEU A 357 0.07 -6.97 -14.40
C LEU A 357 0.91 -6.96 -15.69
N GLY A 358 1.71 -8.00 -15.92
CA GLY A 358 2.64 -8.11 -17.05
C GLY A 358 4.08 -7.81 -16.65
N GLN A 359 4.96 -7.69 -17.65
CA GLN A 359 6.39 -7.52 -17.42
C GLN A 359 6.68 -6.21 -16.65
N GLU A 360 7.44 -6.34 -15.56
CA GLU A 360 7.97 -5.20 -14.82
C GLU A 360 9.16 -4.60 -15.58
N PRO A 361 9.32 -3.27 -15.55
CA PRO A 361 10.50 -2.62 -16.12
C PRO A 361 11.79 -3.26 -15.59
N THR A 362 12.79 -3.37 -16.46
CA THR A 362 14.14 -3.75 -16.00
C THR A 362 14.77 -2.51 -15.39
N PRO A 363 15.13 -2.50 -14.10
CA PRO A 363 15.72 -1.32 -13.48
C PRO A 363 17.03 -1.00 -14.17
N THR A 364 17.17 0.27 -14.51
CA THR A 364 18.46 0.82 -14.93
C THR A 364 19.15 1.35 -13.69
N LEU A 365 20.12 0.57 -13.20
CA LEU A 365 21.07 0.80 -12.10
C LEU A 365 20.68 0.23 -10.73
#